data_AF-A0A537K5S0-F1
#
_entry.id   AF-A0A537K5S0-F1
#
_cell.length_a   1.000
_cell.length_b   1.000
_cell.length_c   1.000
_cell.angle_alpha   90.00
_cell.angle_beta   90.00
_cell.angle_gamma   90.00
#
_symmetry.space_group_name_H-M   'P 1'
#
loop_
_entity.id
_entity.type
_entity.pdbx_description
1 polymer ?
#
loop_
_entity_poly.entity_id
_entity_poly.type
_entity_poly.pdbx_seq_one_letter_code
_entity_poly.pdbx_strand_id
1 'polypeptide(L)' 'MVAARGFGEELRHAVEAVATAPDRWPRYGARARRYLFPRFPFSLVYRLRDGEVEVLAVAHGRRRPGYWQARMHRTL' A
#
# COMPACT_ATOMS: atom_id res chain seq x y z
N MET A 1 -5.71 13.29 19.84
CA MET A 1 -4.45 13.41 19.07
C MET A 1 -3.59 12.15 18.97
N VAL A 2 -3.86 11.06 19.73
CA VAL A 2 -3.01 9.85 19.72
C VAL A 2 -3.20 8.97 18.47
N ALA A 3 -4.42 8.89 17.92
CA ALA A 3 -4.73 8.04 16.76
C ALA A 3 -4.01 8.47 15.46
N ALA A 4 -3.91 9.78 15.20
CA ALA A 4 -3.23 10.32 14.02
C ALA A 4 -1.72 10.00 14.02
N ARG A 5 -1.07 10.14 15.18
CA ARG A 5 0.35 9.77 15.34
C ARG A 5 0.56 8.27 15.15
N GLY A 6 -0.29 7.44 15.75
CA GLY A 6 -0.21 5.98 15.60
C GLY A 6 -0.37 5.53 14.14
N PHE A 7 -1.24 6.19 13.37
CA PHE A 7 -1.40 5.90 11.95
C PHE A 7 -0.16 6.28 11.12
N GLY A 8 0.46 7.43 11.41
CA GLY A 8 1.68 7.88 10.74
C GLY A 8 2.84 6.89 10.92
N GLU A 9 3.04 6.39 12.14
CA GLU A 9 4.06 5.37 12.42
C GLU A 9 3.78 4.05 11.69
N GLU A 10 2.53 3.60 11.66
CA GLU A 10 2.15 2.39 10.94
C GLU A 10 2.39 2.53 9.43
N LEU A 11 2.08 3.70 8.86
CA LEU A 11 2.34 3.99 7.45
C LEU A 11 3.84 3.99 7.15
N ARG A 12 4.65 4.63 7.99
CA ARG A 12 6.12 4.66 7.83
C ARG A 12 6.68 3.24 7.86
N HIS A 13 6.27 2.43 8.84
CA HIS A 13 6.70 1.04 8.95
C HIS A 13 6.27 0.22 7.72
N ALA A 14 5.04 0.40 7.23
CA ALA A 14 4.58 -0.28 6.03
C ALA A 14 5.42 0.10 4.80
N VAL A 15 5.77 1.38 4.61
CA VAL A 15 6.61 1.86 3.50
C VAL A 15 8.02 1.27 3.59
N GLU A 16 8.67 1.33 4.76
CA GLU A 16 9.99 0.72 4.98
C GLU A 16 9.97 -0.78 4.69
N ALA A 17 8.93 -1.49 5.15
CA ALA A 17 8.79 -2.92 4.97
C ALA A 17 8.67 -3.30 3.49
N VAL A 18 7.83 -2.59 2.71
CA VAL A 18 7.67 -2.87 1.28
C VAL A 18 8.87 -2.42 0.46
N ALA A 19 9.58 -1.37 0.86
CA ALA A 19 10.83 -0.95 0.20
C ALA A 19 11.95 -1.98 0.41
N THR A 20 12.04 -2.58 1.60
CA THR A 20 13.10 -3.54 1.95
C THR A 20 12.91 -4.91 1.29
N ALA A 21 11.66 -5.39 1.21
CA ALA A 21 11.35 -6.73 0.69
C ALA A 21 10.09 -6.70 -0.17
N PRO A 22 10.10 -6.03 -1.32
CA PRO A 22 8.89 -5.74 -2.08
C PRO A 22 8.16 -6.97 -2.60
N ASP A 23 8.85 -8.10 -2.78
CA ASP A 23 8.22 -9.34 -3.25
C ASP A 23 7.54 -10.16 -2.15
N ARG A 24 7.72 -9.78 -0.87
CA ARG A 24 7.24 -10.53 0.29
C ARG A 24 5.72 -10.57 0.41
N TRP A 25 5.02 -9.52 -0.02
CA TRP A 25 3.55 -9.46 0.11
C TRP A 25 2.84 -10.04 -1.11
N PRO A 26 1.69 -10.72 -0.89
CA PRO A 26 0.97 -11.39 -1.97
C PRO A 26 0.52 -10.41 -3.05
N ARG A 27 0.45 -10.92 -4.29
CA ARG A 27 -0.13 -10.19 -5.41
C ARG A 27 -1.59 -9.85 -5.11
N TYR A 28 -1.99 -8.65 -5.48
CA TYR A 28 -3.33 -8.12 -5.34
C TYR A 28 -3.81 -7.67 -6.72
N GLY A 29 -4.51 -8.59 -7.41
CA GLY A 29 -4.79 -8.46 -8.84
C GLY A 29 -3.56 -8.72 -9.71
N ALA A 30 -3.62 -8.30 -10.97
CA ALA A 30 -2.59 -8.65 -11.96
C ALA A 30 -1.25 -7.91 -11.76
N ARG A 31 -1.27 -6.66 -11.30
CA ARG A 31 -0.11 -5.74 -11.37
C ARG A 31 0.27 -5.06 -10.06
N ALA A 32 -0.37 -5.43 -8.95
CA ALA A 32 -0.10 -4.82 -7.65
C ALA A 32 0.15 -5.88 -6.58
N ARG A 33 0.65 -5.43 -5.44
CA ARG A 33 0.82 -6.16 -4.18
C ARG A 33 0.18 -5.34 -3.06
N ARG A 34 -0.11 -5.99 -1.93
CA ARG A 34 -0.80 -5.32 -0.82
C ARG A 34 -0.23 -5.71 0.54
N TYR A 35 0.19 -4.71 1.30
CA TYR A 35 0.48 -4.81 2.72
C TYR A 35 -0.78 -4.45 3.53
N LEU A 36 -1.16 -5.28 4.50
CA LEU A 36 -2.27 -5.01 5.42
C LEU A 36 -1.73 -4.42 6.71
N PHE A 37 -2.32 -3.33 7.18
CA PHE A 37 -1.86 -2.64 8.40
C PHE A 37 -2.30 -3.49 9.60
N PRO A 38 -1.38 -3.95 10.45
CA PRO A 38 -1.75 -4.70 11.65
C PRO A 38 -2.74 -3.98 12.58
N ARG A 39 -2.61 -2.65 12.73
CA ARG A 39 -3.35 -1.88 13.74
C ARG A 39 -4.56 -1.12 13.23
N PHE A 40 -4.64 -0.90 11.91
CA PHE A 40 -5.67 -0.07 11.31
C PHE A 40 -6.34 -0.83 10.16
N PRO A 41 -7.63 -0.61 9.88
CA PRO A 41 -8.33 -1.26 8.79
C PRO A 41 -7.95 -0.64 7.43
N PHE A 42 -6.65 -0.56 7.15
CA PHE A 42 -6.04 0.04 5.98
C PHE A 42 -5.07 -0.95 5.33
N SER A 43 -4.76 -0.68 4.07
CA SER A 43 -3.76 -1.42 3.31
C SER A 43 -2.94 -0.49 2.44
N LEU A 44 -1.63 -0.72 2.36
CA LEU A 44 -0.75 -0.08 1.39
C LEU A 44 -0.74 -0.94 0.13
N VAL A 45 -1.19 -0.38 -0.97
CA VAL A 45 -1.18 -0.99 -2.29
C VAL A 45 -0.03 -0.38 -3.07
N TYR A 46 0.82 -1.24 -3.62
CA TYR A 46 2.00 -0.84 -4.35
C TYR A 46 2.27 -1.78 -5.53
N ARG A 47 3.17 -1.39 -6.43
CA ARG A 47 3.70 -2.25 -7.48
C ARG A 47 5.20 -2.12 -7.55
N LEU A 48 5.82 -3.12 -8.17
CA LEU A 48 7.19 -3.03 -8.63
C LEU A 48 7.16 -2.52 -10.06
N ARG A 49 7.84 -1.40 -10.32
CA ARG A 49 8.00 -0.82 -11.65
C ARG A 49 9.43 -0.29 -11.77
N ASP A 50 10.13 -0.71 -12.82
CA ASP A 50 11.49 -0.25 -13.14
C ASP A 50 12.50 -0.42 -11.97
N GLY A 51 12.34 -1.49 -11.18
CA GLY A 51 13.17 -1.78 -10.01
C GLY A 51 12.77 -1.05 -8.73
N GLU A 52 11.75 -0.19 -8.79
CA GLU A 52 11.30 0.64 -7.67
C GLU A 52 9.93 0.21 -7.13
N VAL A 53 9.68 0.57 -5.87
CA VAL A 53 8.37 0.44 -5.24
C VAL A 53 7.56 1.70 -5.50
N GLU A 54 6.52 1.57 -6.31
CA GLU A 54 5.57 2.63 -6.55
C GLU A 54 4.33 2.42 -5.66
N VAL A 55 4.09 3.36 -4.74
CA VAL A 55 2.90 3.36 -3.89
C VAL A 55 1.71 3.92 -4.65
N LEU A 56 0.66 3.11 -4.76
CA LEU A 56 -0.51 3.40 -5.60
C LEU A 56 -1.69 3.91 -4.77
N ALA A 57 -1.84 3.39 -3.55
CA ALA A 57 -2.86 3.85 -2.61
C ALA A 57 -2.58 3.41 -1.17
N VAL A 58 -3.02 4.24 -0.22
CA VAL A 58 -3.35 3.82 1.14
C VAL A 58 -4.87 3.67 1.22
N ALA A 59 -5.35 2.43 1.22
CA ALA A 59 -6.77 2.10 1.04
C ALA A 59 -7.41 1.62 2.35
N HIS A 60 -8.48 2.28 2.77
CA HIS A 60 -9.29 1.81 3.90
C HIS A 60 -10.13 0.59 3.48
N GLY A 61 -10.06 -0.50 4.25
CA GLY A 61 -10.71 -1.79 3.98
C GLY A 61 -12.24 -1.80 3.94
N ARG A 62 -12.92 -0.74 4.39
CA ARG A 62 -14.38 -0.61 4.26
C ARG A 62 -14.83 -0.03 2.91
N ARG A 63 -13.91 0.49 2.10
CA ARG A 63 -14.23 1.04 0.77
C ARG A 63 -14.23 -0.09 -0.27
N ARG A 64 -15.00 0.08 -1.36
CA ARG A 64 -15.10 -0.91 -2.44
C ARG A 64 -13.70 -1.33 -2.93
N PRO A 65 -13.40 -2.63 -2.97
CA PRO A 65 -12.14 -3.13 -3.52
C PRO A 65 -11.87 -2.56 -4.91
N GLY A 66 -10.63 -2.16 -5.19
CA GLY A 66 -10.21 -1.76 -6.53
C GLY A 66 -10.50 -0.31 -6.95
N TYR A 67 -11.09 0.54 -6.10
CA TYR A 67 -11.34 1.96 -6.47
C TYR A 67 -10.06 2.72 -6.93
N TRP A 68 -8.90 2.31 -6.44
CA TRP A 68 -7.60 2.90 -6.78
C TRP A 68 -7.03 2.38 -8.11
N GLN A 69 -7.63 1.37 -8.74
CA GLN A 69 -7.17 0.82 -10.01
C GLN A 69 -7.15 1.90 -11.11
N ALA A 70 -8.02 2.90 -10.98
CA ALA A 70 -8.04 4.14 -11.77
C ALA A 70 -6.73 4.96 -11.71
N ARG A 71 -5.79 4.63 -10.82
CA ARG A 71 -4.49 5.31 -10.68
C ARG A 71 -3.33 4.53 -11.30
N MET A 72 -3.55 3.28 -11.72
CA MET A 72 -2.51 2.44 -12.33
C MET A 72 -1.98 3.00 -13.67
N HIS A 73 -2.79 3.84 -14.34
CA HIS A 73 -2.52 4.38 -15.68
C HIS A 73 -1.78 5.73 -15.66
N ARG A 74 -1.44 6.28 -14.48
CA ARG A 74 -0.60 7.48 -14.44
C ARG A 74 0.86 7.08 -14.65
N THR A 75 1.37 7.36 -15.84
CA THR A 75 2.79 7.56 -16.07
C THR A 75 3.12 8.91 -15.43
N LEU A 76 3.76 8.88 -14.26
CA LEU A 76 4.70 9.94 -13.89
C LEU A 76 6.04 9.63 -14.56
#